data_AF-A0A2S4LJD6-F1
#
_entry.id   AF-A0A2S4LJD6-F1
#
_cell.length_a   1.000
_cell.length_b   1.000
_cell.length_c   1.000
_cell.angle_alpha   90.00
_cell.angle_beta   90.00
_cell.angle_gamma   90.00
#
_symmetry.space_group_name_H-M   'P 1'
#
loop_
_entity.id
_entity.type
_entity.pdbx_description
1 polymer ?
#
loop_
_entity_poly.entity_id
_entity_poly.type
_entity_poly.pdbx_seq_one_letter_code
_entity_poly.pdbx_strand_id
1 'polypeptide(L)' 'MPTEKYTTARKITPGQLVRSGRGVIMSCKVEGVVTLIMQDGSLLETYCFQGTSPLDDIGVVGVDGPSTTATVTVSVVD' A
#
# COMPACT_ATOMS: atom_id res chain seq x y z
N MET A 1 9.07 -9.62 -21.65
CA MET A 1 7.96 -8.65 -21.53
C MET A 1 7.36 -8.85 -20.15
N PRO A 2 7.31 -7.86 -19.26
CA PRO A 2 6.63 -8.08 -17.99
C PRO A 2 5.14 -8.17 -18.28
N THR A 3 4.56 -9.36 -18.11
CA THR A 3 3.12 -9.52 -17.99
C THR A 3 2.68 -8.69 -16.79
N GLU A 4 1.85 -7.67 -17.02
CA GLU A 4 1.28 -6.88 -15.92
C GLU A 4 0.52 -7.84 -15.01
N LYS A 5 1.12 -8.15 -13.85
CA LYS A 5 0.55 -9.03 -12.82
C LYS A 5 -0.79 -8.50 -12.31
N TYR A 6 -1.05 -7.21 -12.49
CA TYR A 6 -2.23 -6.50 -12.03
C TYR A 6 -2.93 -5.79 -13.19
N THR A 7 -4.25 -5.80 -13.16
CA THR A 7 -5.16 -5.26 -14.17
C THR A 7 -5.69 -3.88 -13.81
N THR A 8 -5.73 -3.52 -12.52
CA THR A 8 -6.14 -2.20 -12.06
C THR A 8 -5.32 -1.75 -10.86
N ALA A 9 -5.20 -0.43 -10.67
CA ALA A 9 -4.56 0.18 -9.50
C ALA A 9 -5.42 1.34 -8.97
N ARG A 10 -5.75 1.32 -7.68
CA ARG A 10 -6.51 2.36 -6.97
C ARG A 10 -5.63 2.99 -5.91
N LYS A 11 -5.33 4.27 -6.04
CA LYS A 11 -4.54 5.00 -5.04
C LYS A 11 -5.29 5.08 -3.71
N ILE A 12 -4.57 4.85 -2.63
CA ILE A 12 -5.03 5.15 -1.28
C ILE A 12 -4.58 6.57 -0.94
N THR A 13 -5.54 7.44 -0.65
CA THR A 13 -5.26 8.72 0.03
C THR A 13 -5.22 8.44 1.53
N PRO A 14 -4.22 8.95 2.28
CA PRO A 14 -4.20 8.83 3.74
C PRO A 14 -5.52 9.31 4.36
N GLY A 15 -6.06 8.53 5.29
CA GLY A 15 -7.37 8.81 5.92
C GLY A 15 -8.59 8.44 5.06
N GLN A 16 -8.41 7.88 3.87
CA GLN A 16 -9.49 7.26 3.08
C GLN A 16 -9.35 5.75 3.06
N LEU A 17 -10.49 5.06 3.07
CA LEU A 17 -10.57 3.62 2.86
C LEU A 17 -11.03 3.35 1.43
N VAL A 18 -10.41 2.36 0.79
CA VAL A 18 -10.78 1.82 -0.52
C VAL A 18 -11.11 0.33 -0.38
N ARG A 19 -11.78 -0.23 -1.39
CA ARG A 19 -12.00 -1.68 -1.45
C ARG A 19 -10.66 -2.40 -1.61
N SER A 20 -10.45 -3.46 -0.82
CA SER A 20 -9.30 -4.35 -0.94
C SER A 20 -9.22 -5.00 -2.33
N GLY A 21 -8.01 -5.42 -2.68
CA GLY A 21 -7.70 -6.14 -3.91
C GLY A 21 -6.81 -7.34 -3.61
N ARG A 22 -5.98 -7.72 -4.58
CA ARG A 22 -5.02 -8.83 -4.47
C ARG A 22 -3.71 -8.43 -3.81
N GLY A 23 -3.46 -7.14 -3.62
CA GLY A 23 -2.27 -6.63 -2.98
C GLY A 23 -2.18 -5.12 -3.05
N VAL A 24 -0.99 -4.59 -2.77
CA VAL A 24 -0.66 -3.17 -2.94
C VAL A 24 0.67 -2.98 -3.65
N ILE A 25 0.78 -1.89 -4.40
CA ILE A 25 2.06 -1.34 -4.83
C ILE A 25 2.38 -0.13 -3.96
N MET A 26 3.55 -0.15 -3.33
CA MET A 26 4.08 1.00 -2.60
C MET A 26 5.16 1.66 -3.43
N SER A 27 5.02 2.95 -3.69
CA SER A 27 6.04 3.78 -4.32
C SER A 27 6.54 4.81 -3.31
N CYS A 28 7.74 4.59 -2.78
CA CYS A 28 8.33 5.38 -1.72
C CYS A 28 9.41 6.33 -2.25
N LYS A 29 9.19 7.61 -1.94
CA LYS A 29 10.12 8.70 -2.25
C LYS A 29 11.14 8.90 -1.13
N VAL A 30 10.67 8.81 0.11
CA VAL A 30 11.47 8.89 1.34
C VAL A 30 11.23 7.61 2.12
N GLU A 31 12.31 6.95 2.53
CA GLU A 31 12.24 5.72 3.28
C GLU A 31 11.68 5.93 4.68
N GLY A 32 11.07 4.90 5.24
CA GLY A 32 10.53 4.92 6.59
C GLY A 32 9.50 3.84 6.80
N VAL A 33 8.71 4.01 7.85
CA VAL A 33 7.62 3.10 8.19
C VAL A 33 6.33 3.56 7.51
N VAL A 34 5.60 2.59 6.94
CA VAL A 34 4.24 2.76 6.43
C VAL A 34 3.33 1.87 7.25
N THR A 35 2.26 2.46 7.78
CA THR A 35 1.24 1.71 8.52
C THR A 35 0.03 1.50 7.62
N LEU A 36 -0.20 0.25 7.24
CA LEU A 36 -1.30 -0.17 6.37
C LEU A 36 -2.50 -0.58 7.22
N ILE A 37 -3.70 -0.20 6.77
CA ILE A 37 -4.96 -0.66 7.36
C ILE A 37 -5.42 -1.87 6.56
N MET A 38 -5.51 -3.01 7.23
CA MET A 38 -5.88 -4.30 6.66
C MET A 38 -7.40 -4.43 6.53
N GLN A 39 -7.86 -5.30 5.64
CA GLN A 39 -9.29 -5.52 5.38
C GLN A 39 -10.07 -6.06 6.58
N ASP A 40 -9.39 -6.71 7.52
CA ASP A 40 -9.96 -7.19 8.78
C ASP A 40 -9.94 -6.12 9.89
N GLY A 41 -9.47 -4.90 9.58
CA GLY A 41 -9.34 -3.79 10.51
C GLY A 41 -8.05 -3.76 11.32
N SER A 42 -7.19 -4.76 11.19
CA SER A 42 -5.87 -4.76 11.83
C SER A 42 -4.92 -3.75 11.17
N LEU A 43 -3.86 -3.39 11.89
CA LEU A 43 -2.79 -2.55 11.37
C LEU A 43 -1.57 -3.41 11.06
N LEU A 44 -0.96 -3.17 9.91
CA LEU A 44 0.31 -3.77 9.53
C LEU A 44 1.35 -2.67 9.30
N GLU A 45 2.42 -2.69 10.09
CA GLU A 45 3.58 -1.85 9.86
C GLU A 45 4.55 -2.55 8.90
N THR A 46 4.99 -1.84 7.87
CA THR A 46 6.03 -2.30 6.96
C THR A 46 7.07 -1.21 6.74
N TYR A 47 8.32 -1.62 6.60
CA TYR A 47 9.36 -0.70 6.16
C TYR A 47 9.24 -0.50 4.66
N CYS A 48 9.31 0.75 4.21
CA CYS A 48 9.31 1.08 2.80
C CYS A 48 10.68 1.62 2.39
N PHE A 49 11.39 0.83 1.59
CA PHE A 49 12.64 1.25 0.94
C PHE A 49 12.34 2.19 -0.23
N GLN A 50 13.31 3.03 -0.59
CA GLN A 50 13.14 3.94 -1.72
C GLN A 50 12.92 3.15 -3.01
N GLY A 51 11.97 3.60 -3.83
CA GLY A 51 11.58 2.94 -5.07
C GLY A 51 10.19 2.33 -5.00
N THR A 52 9.94 1.32 -5.82
CA THR A 52 8.61 0.69 -5.94
C THR A 52 8.69 -0.77 -5.53
N SER A 53 7.84 -1.18 -4.58
CA SER A 53 7.76 -2.55 -4.10
C SER A 53 6.30 -3.03 -4.06
N PRO A 54 6.00 -4.20 -4.67
CA PRO A 54 4.71 -4.84 -4.49
C PRO A 54 4.65 -5.62 -3.17
N LEU A 55 3.48 -5.59 -2.52
CA LEU A 55 3.08 -6.54 -1.48
C LEU A 55 1.88 -7.31 -2.02
N ASP A 56 2.09 -8.59 -2.28
CA ASP A 56 1.09 -9.49 -2.85
C ASP A 56 0.33 -10.26 -1.78
N ASP A 57 -0.84 -10.78 -2.16
CA ASP A 57 -1.68 -11.68 -1.36
C ASP A 57 -2.04 -11.08 0.01
N ILE A 58 -2.23 -9.76 0.04
CA ILE A 58 -2.56 -8.98 1.21
C ILE A 58 -3.78 -8.09 0.98
N GLY A 59 -4.76 -8.17 1.89
CA GLY A 59 -5.95 -7.35 1.84
C GLY A 59 -5.73 -6.02 2.54
N VAL A 60 -5.30 -4.98 1.82
CA VAL A 60 -5.15 -3.62 2.34
C VAL A 60 -6.32 -2.76 1.88
N VAL A 61 -6.85 -1.95 2.78
CA VAL A 61 -7.96 -1.02 2.52
C VAL A 61 -7.58 0.43 2.75
N GLY A 62 -6.49 0.71 3.47
CA GLY A 62 -6.11 2.08 3.81
C GLY A 62 -4.66 2.24 4.23
N VAL A 63 -4.28 3.48 4.51
CA VAL A 63 -3.00 3.86 5.10
C VAL A 63 -3.30 4.74 6.31
N ASP A 64 -2.74 4.38 7.45
CA ASP A 64 -2.79 5.20 8.66
C ASP A 64 -1.73 6.30 8.57
N GLY A 65 -2.19 7.53 8.32
CA GLY A 65 -1.32 8.69 8.15
C GLY A 65 -0.48 9.04 9.38
N PRO A 66 -1.07 9.14 10.59
CA PRO A 66 -0.36 9.49 11.82
C PRO A 66 0.82 8.57 12.16
N SER A 67 0.71 7.26 11.90
CA SER A 67 1.76 6.28 12.19
C SER A 67 2.71 6.04 11.00
N THR A 68 2.56 6.78 9.89
CA THR A 68 3.39 6.66 8.69
C THR A 68 4.46 7.74 8.67
N THR A 69 5.74 7.34 8.63
CA THR A 69 6.90 8.24 8.56
C THR A 69 7.50 8.32 7.15
N ALA A 70 7.25 7.33 6.30
CA ALA A 70 7.69 7.34 4.91
C ALA A 70 6.86 8.31 4.06
N THR A 71 7.48 8.88 3.03
CA THR A 71 6.74 9.55 1.95
C THR A 71 6.41 8.52 0.88
N VAL A 72 5.19 7.99 0.90
CA VAL A 72 4.74 6.88 0.06
C VAL A 72 3.47 7.21 -0.70
N THR A 73 3.35 6.70 -1.93
CA THR A 73 2.06 6.49 -2.60
C THR A 73 1.75 5.00 -2.56
N VAL A 74 0.63 4.63 -1.94
CA VAL A 74 0.14 3.25 -1.90
C VAL A 74 -1.02 3.11 -2.88
N SER A 75 -1.02 2.04 -3.68
CA SER A 75 -2.13 1.71 -4.58
C SER A 75 -2.57 0.27 -4.38
N VAL A 76 -3.85 0.03 -4.13
CA VAL A 76 -4.45 -1.31 -4.14
C VAL A 76 -4.54 -1.81 -5.57
N VAL A 77 -4.18 -3.07 -5.79
CA VAL A 77 -4.15 -3.68 -7.11
C VAL A 77 -5.00 -4.95 -7.20
N ASP A 78 -5.58 -5.24 -8.36
CA ASP A 78 -6.37 -6.45 -8.68
C ASP A 78 -5.78 -7.23 -9.87
#